data_AF-A0A917QM43-F1
#
_entry.id   AF-A0A917QM43-F1
#
_cell.length_a   1.000
_cell.length_b   1.000
_cell.length_c   1.000
_cell.angle_alpha   90.00
_cell.angle_beta   90.00
_cell.angle_gamma   90.00
#
_symmetry.space_group_name_H-M   'P 1'
#
loop_
_entity.id
_entity.type
_entity.pdbx_description
1 polymer ?
#
loop_
_entity_poly.entity_id
_entity_poly.type
_entity_poly.pdbx_seq_one_letter_code
_entity_poly.pdbx_strand_id
1 'polypeptide(L)'
;MAIAAPGTDVSALERRVAADRTATRSQDPLDFLRLATSLTELAQALVATHNDPSSRDRIAEALEPSQEAVAIRLHWLVAGYVSYEYAGALQDSLRLFEQATRLVGHRQLATNTIRSATQAYRQVANDYPDVSPMCADGLSKCGVWLTRLDHTSAVAATEDAARIRAARFAIDGVGPGKYLASLSTLLRTMMVGRSRKQAIASYRAIYAEITSTATTAKLRETPVEELDLTLKTSQALIKLGAPTLEKAGRLTQQQILYQSGGDLATIDEINWRLALVGLKPLAAGAMPEPPSRPVEITATYGAIAVRCSAPDALAQVRAAIIAAFERDDVAPVEAGRFAGVHERHWGVKEPEVNSATELATDVILVEQSSGSWISVKSLNWEIGALAKHPLALRLSEKWPTLTVATIENISYELCLYENGVATQYAALGRPTGQAPLDAPLRPLDFATLADYGADYASETQVRAAFGNAPMFAKVTELPASGIRQAAEANPLTSYGDNILFFGTP
;
A
#
# COMPACT_ATOMS: atom_id res chain seq x y z
N MET A 1 16.04 -11.61 8.10
CA MET A 1 17.19 -11.07 7.36
C MET A 1 18.32 -10.94 8.37
N ALA A 2 19.24 -11.90 8.41
CA ALA A 2 20.47 -11.78 9.19
C ALA A 2 21.56 -11.37 8.20
N ILE A 3 22.06 -10.15 8.36
CA ILE A 3 23.21 -9.65 7.62
C ILE A 3 24.38 -10.52 8.05
N ALA A 4 25.08 -11.15 7.09
CA ALA A 4 26.28 -11.91 7.38
C ALA A 4 27.28 -11.02 8.12
N ALA A 5 27.79 -11.50 9.25
CA ALA A 5 28.78 -10.76 10.03
C ALA A 5 30.03 -10.51 9.16
N PRO A 6 30.51 -9.25 9.06
CA PRO A 6 31.78 -8.98 8.39
C PRO A 6 32.90 -9.69 9.15
N GLY A 7 33.65 -10.55 8.45
CA GLY A 7 34.79 -11.28 9.01
C GLY A 7 34.62 -12.81 9.15
N THR A 8 33.73 -13.45 8.39
CA THR A 8 33.65 -14.92 8.39
C THR A 8 34.91 -15.53 7.72
N ASP A 9 35.75 -16.22 8.50
CA ASP A 9 36.96 -16.89 8.00
C ASP A 9 36.61 -18.08 7.10
N VAL A 10 36.62 -17.85 5.79
CA VAL A 10 36.36 -18.88 4.76
C VAL A 10 37.32 -20.06 4.90
N SER A 11 38.58 -19.83 5.31
CA SER A 11 39.57 -20.89 5.48
C SER A 11 39.25 -21.79 6.68
N ALA A 12 38.63 -21.24 7.74
CA ALA A 12 38.12 -22.04 8.84
C ALA A 12 36.92 -22.90 8.40
N LEU A 13 36.03 -22.35 7.56
CA LEU A 13 34.89 -23.08 7.01
C LEU A 13 35.33 -24.24 6.12
N GLU A 14 36.31 -24.02 5.23
CA GLU A 14 36.91 -25.06 4.36
C GLU A 14 37.52 -26.20 5.18
N ARG A 15 38.29 -25.87 6.23
CA ARG A 15 38.86 -26.88 7.15
C ARG A 15 37.78 -27.70 7.86
N ARG A 16 36.70 -27.05 8.29
CA ARG A 16 35.57 -27.74 8.92
C ARG A 16 34.83 -28.64 7.95
N VAL A 17 34.59 -28.19 6.71
CA VAL A 17 34.01 -29.05 5.65
C VAL A 17 34.88 -30.28 5.40
N ALA A 18 36.20 -30.12 5.34
CA ALA A 18 37.12 -31.26 5.18
C ALA A 18 37.04 -32.27 6.35
N ALA A 19 36.92 -31.77 7.59
CA ALA A 19 36.74 -32.60 8.77
C ALA A 19 35.40 -33.35 8.75
N ASP A 20 34.30 -32.64 8.49
CA ASP A 20 32.95 -33.23 8.40
C ASP A 20 32.86 -34.25 7.27
N ARG A 21 33.50 -33.98 6.12
CA ARG A 21 33.58 -34.92 4.99
C ARG A 21 34.32 -36.19 5.39
N THR A 22 35.37 -36.09 6.18
CA THR A 22 36.08 -37.26 6.71
C THR A 22 35.20 -38.06 7.67
N ALA A 23 34.36 -37.40 8.47
CA ALA A 23 33.44 -38.05 9.40
C ALA A 23 32.38 -38.91 8.68
N THR A 24 31.95 -38.54 7.47
CA THR A 24 30.95 -39.32 6.69
C THR A 24 31.38 -40.75 6.35
N ARG A 25 32.65 -41.13 6.57
CA ARG A 25 33.12 -42.53 6.47
C ARG A 25 32.39 -43.48 7.43
N SER A 26 31.83 -42.96 8.53
CA SER A 26 30.96 -43.72 9.44
C SER A 26 29.69 -44.25 8.77
N GLN A 27 29.32 -43.66 7.62
CA GLN A 27 28.03 -43.85 6.94
C GLN A 27 26.81 -43.47 7.80
N ASP A 28 27.00 -42.73 8.90
CA ASP A 28 25.92 -42.24 9.74
C ASP A 28 25.19 -41.08 9.01
N PRO A 29 23.86 -41.14 8.84
CA PRO A 29 23.07 -40.03 8.31
C PRO A 29 23.36 -38.68 8.98
N LEU A 30 23.56 -38.65 10.31
CA LEU A 30 23.83 -37.41 11.04
C LEU A 30 25.15 -36.76 10.63
N ASP A 31 26.15 -37.56 10.24
CA ASP A 31 27.44 -37.07 9.75
C ASP A 31 27.28 -36.41 8.38
N PHE A 32 26.48 -37.01 7.50
CA PHE A 32 26.12 -36.39 6.23
C PHE A 32 25.33 -35.09 6.41
N LEU A 33 24.39 -35.02 7.36
CA LEU A 33 23.61 -33.81 7.60
C LEU A 33 24.44 -32.68 8.24
N ARG A 34 25.43 -33.04 9.06
CA ARG A 34 26.44 -32.12 9.57
C ARG A 34 27.30 -31.57 8.43
N LEU A 35 27.78 -32.44 7.53
CA LEU A 35 28.49 -32.02 6.32
C LEU A 35 27.63 -31.08 5.45
N ALA A 36 26.36 -31.41 5.21
CA ALA A 36 25.47 -30.54 4.43
C ALA A 36 25.30 -29.16 5.08
N THR A 37 25.31 -29.08 6.40
CA THR A 37 25.25 -27.81 7.15
C THR A 37 26.53 -27.00 6.95
N SER A 38 27.71 -27.60 7.15
CA SER A 38 28.98 -26.88 6.96
C SER A 38 29.22 -26.47 5.51
N LEU A 39 28.78 -27.27 4.53
CA LEU A 39 28.77 -26.91 3.10
C LEU A 39 27.86 -25.72 2.80
N THR A 40 26.68 -25.67 3.41
CA THR A 40 25.75 -24.52 3.27
C THR A 40 26.38 -23.24 3.81
N GLU A 41 27.02 -23.33 4.99
CA GLU A 41 27.71 -22.20 5.60
C GLU A 41 28.93 -21.74 4.78
N LEU A 42 29.70 -22.68 4.22
CA LEU A 42 30.79 -22.37 3.29
C LEU A 42 30.28 -21.67 2.03
N ALA A 43 29.27 -22.22 1.38
CA ALA A 43 28.68 -21.61 0.19
C ALA A 43 28.13 -20.21 0.47
N GLN A 44 27.52 -19.99 1.65
CA GLN A 44 27.01 -18.68 2.05
C GLN A 44 28.14 -17.65 2.21
N ALA A 45 29.26 -18.05 2.80
CA ALA A 45 30.44 -17.20 2.95
C ALA A 45 31.08 -16.89 1.58
N LEU A 46 31.17 -17.88 0.68
CA LEU A 46 31.67 -17.69 -0.68
C LEU A 46 30.76 -16.74 -1.50
N VAL A 47 29.44 -16.86 -1.37
CA VAL A 47 28.49 -15.90 -1.98
C VAL A 47 28.69 -14.48 -1.45
N ALA A 48 28.99 -14.33 -0.15
CA ALA A 48 29.21 -13.01 0.45
C ALA A 48 30.43 -12.29 -0.14
N THR A 49 31.46 -13.02 -0.61
CA THR A 49 32.66 -12.42 -1.23
C THR A 49 32.34 -11.60 -2.49
N HIS A 50 31.26 -11.92 -3.20
CA HIS A 50 30.83 -11.16 -4.39
C HIS A 50 30.39 -9.72 -4.05
N ASN A 51 29.83 -9.53 -2.87
CA ASN A 51 29.32 -8.22 -2.43
C ASN A 51 30.35 -7.43 -1.60
N ASP A 52 31.51 -8.02 -1.33
CA ASP A 52 32.56 -7.41 -0.51
C ASP A 52 33.68 -6.85 -1.41
N PRO A 53 33.79 -5.52 -1.59
CA PRO A 53 34.83 -4.93 -2.43
C PRO A 53 36.25 -5.09 -1.85
N SER A 54 36.38 -5.48 -0.58
CA SER A 54 37.67 -5.70 0.08
C SER A 54 38.20 -7.13 -0.05
N SER A 55 37.39 -8.05 -0.57
CA SER A 55 37.74 -9.46 -0.73
C SER A 55 37.81 -9.86 -2.20
N ARG A 56 38.58 -10.92 -2.50
CA ARG A 56 38.57 -11.52 -3.84
C ARG A 56 37.20 -12.16 -4.05
N ASP A 57 36.57 -11.88 -5.19
CA ASP A 57 35.34 -12.56 -5.59
C ASP A 57 35.61 -14.05 -5.81
N ARG A 58 34.96 -14.88 -4.98
CA ARG A 58 35.03 -16.35 -4.99
C ARG A 58 33.66 -16.97 -5.23
N ILE A 59 32.71 -16.23 -5.82
CA ILE A 59 31.34 -16.71 -6.06
C ILE A 59 31.26 -18.03 -6.84
N ALA A 60 32.15 -18.23 -7.81
CA ALA A 60 32.22 -19.46 -8.60
C ALA A 60 32.48 -20.71 -7.74
N GLU A 61 33.23 -20.55 -6.65
CA GLU A 61 33.56 -21.62 -5.73
C GLU A 61 32.37 -22.03 -4.85
N ALA A 62 31.31 -21.22 -4.77
CA ALA A 62 30.10 -21.54 -4.01
C ALA A 62 29.24 -22.63 -4.66
N LEU A 63 29.44 -22.92 -5.96
CA LEU A 63 28.59 -23.84 -6.72
C LEU A 63 28.68 -25.28 -6.25
N GLU A 64 29.89 -25.83 -6.12
CA GLU A 64 30.11 -27.20 -5.67
C GLU A 64 29.54 -27.43 -4.25
N PRO A 65 29.90 -26.64 -3.21
CA PRO A 65 29.40 -26.90 -1.86
C PRO A 65 27.89 -26.71 -1.74
N SER A 66 27.30 -25.73 -2.44
CA SER A 66 25.85 -25.55 -2.42
C SER A 66 25.11 -26.70 -3.12
N GLN A 67 25.63 -27.19 -4.26
CA GLN A 67 25.06 -28.34 -4.96
C GLN A 67 25.15 -29.63 -4.13
N GLU A 68 26.31 -29.89 -3.52
CA GLU A 68 26.52 -31.08 -2.70
C GLU A 68 25.62 -31.06 -1.46
N ALA A 69 25.49 -29.89 -0.79
CA ALA A 69 24.58 -29.74 0.34
C ALA A 69 23.12 -30.08 -0.04
N VAL A 70 22.66 -29.59 -1.20
CA VAL A 70 21.34 -29.94 -1.74
C VAL A 70 21.24 -31.44 -2.02
N ALA A 71 22.23 -32.03 -2.69
CA ALA A 71 22.21 -33.45 -3.05
C ALA A 71 22.12 -34.36 -1.82
N ILE A 72 22.92 -34.09 -0.79
CA ILE A 72 22.89 -34.82 0.49
C ILE A 72 21.50 -34.71 1.13
N ARG A 73 20.92 -33.50 1.15
CA ARG A 73 19.61 -33.29 1.76
C ARG A 73 18.47 -33.91 0.94
N LEU A 74 18.56 -33.94 -0.39
CA LEU A 74 17.55 -34.63 -1.19
C LEU A 74 17.64 -36.15 -1.02
N HIS A 75 18.85 -36.70 -0.92
CA HIS A 75 19.05 -38.12 -0.67
C HIS A 75 18.38 -38.57 0.62
N TRP A 76 18.64 -37.86 1.73
CA TRP A 76 18.09 -38.23 3.03
C TRP A 76 16.60 -37.88 3.17
N LEU A 77 16.09 -36.85 2.48
CA LEU A 77 14.65 -36.60 2.39
C LEU A 77 13.92 -37.84 1.85
N VAL A 78 14.40 -38.39 0.73
CA VAL A 78 13.82 -39.58 0.10
C VAL A 78 13.98 -40.83 0.97
N ALA A 79 15.04 -40.89 1.79
CA ALA A 79 15.24 -41.95 2.76
C ALA A 79 14.39 -41.82 4.05
N GLY A 80 13.50 -40.83 4.14
CA GLY A 80 12.54 -40.70 5.25
C GLY A 80 12.90 -39.64 6.31
N TYR A 81 13.91 -38.80 6.08
CA TYR A 81 14.18 -37.65 6.96
C TYR A 81 13.22 -36.50 6.66
N VAL A 82 12.01 -36.56 7.24
CA VAL A 82 10.87 -35.72 6.81
C VAL A 82 10.35 -34.74 7.88
N SER A 83 11.22 -34.19 8.72
CA SER A 83 10.80 -33.17 9.71
C SER A 83 10.66 -31.77 9.10
N TYR A 84 9.90 -30.89 9.78
CA TYR A 84 9.76 -29.49 9.35
C TYR A 84 11.09 -28.72 9.40
N GLU A 85 11.91 -28.96 10.41
CA GLU A 85 13.25 -28.38 10.54
C GLU A 85 14.14 -28.81 9.37
N TYR A 86 14.05 -30.08 8.99
CA TYR A 86 14.78 -30.63 7.88
C TYR A 86 14.39 -29.98 6.55
N ALA A 87 13.08 -29.83 6.29
CA ALA A 87 12.61 -29.16 5.09
C ALA A 87 12.99 -27.68 5.05
N GLY A 88 13.02 -26.99 6.19
CA GLY A 88 13.56 -25.64 6.29
C GLY A 88 15.02 -25.58 5.83
N ALA A 89 15.88 -26.46 6.36
CA ALA A 89 17.29 -26.52 5.99
C ALA A 89 17.52 -26.89 4.50
N LEU A 90 16.71 -27.79 3.94
CA LEU A 90 16.75 -28.12 2.52
C LEU A 90 16.32 -26.93 1.64
N GLN A 91 15.27 -26.21 2.02
CA GLN A 91 14.83 -25.02 1.30
C GLN A 91 15.88 -23.90 1.33
N ASP A 92 16.58 -23.73 2.45
CA ASP A 92 17.68 -22.79 2.56
C ASP A 92 18.87 -23.18 1.67
N SER A 93 19.22 -24.46 1.64
CA SER A 93 20.27 -24.99 0.77
C SER A 93 19.93 -24.79 -0.71
N LEU A 94 18.69 -25.08 -1.12
CA LEU A 94 18.21 -24.88 -2.49
C LEU A 94 18.20 -23.39 -2.88
N ARG A 95 17.76 -22.51 -1.98
CA ARG A 95 17.77 -21.06 -2.20
C ARG A 95 19.19 -20.54 -2.41
N LEU A 96 20.13 -20.99 -1.59
CA LEU A 96 21.53 -20.61 -1.70
C LEU A 96 22.16 -21.11 -3.01
N PHE A 97 21.85 -22.34 -3.40
CA PHE A 97 22.28 -22.91 -4.68
C PHE A 97 21.68 -22.16 -5.89
N GLU A 98 20.40 -21.81 -5.86
CA GLU A 98 19.78 -20.95 -6.91
C GLU A 98 20.48 -19.60 -6.99
N GLN A 99 20.75 -18.97 -5.85
CA GLN A 99 21.45 -17.69 -5.81
C GLN A 99 22.86 -17.80 -6.40
N ALA A 100 23.64 -18.80 -6.02
CA ALA A 100 24.98 -19.02 -6.53
C ALA A 100 24.97 -19.28 -8.05
N THR A 101 24.10 -20.19 -8.52
CA THR A 101 23.99 -20.48 -9.97
C THR A 101 23.53 -19.28 -10.78
N ARG A 102 22.67 -18.41 -10.23
CA ARG A 102 22.24 -17.17 -10.88
C ARG A 102 23.37 -16.14 -10.99
N LEU A 103 24.17 -15.97 -9.93
CA LEU A 103 25.28 -15.02 -9.94
C LEU A 103 26.41 -15.45 -10.89
N VAL A 104 26.69 -16.76 -10.97
CA VAL A 104 27.74 -17.28 -11.86
C VAL A 104 27.22 -17.51 -13.30
N GLY A 105 25.91 -17.64 -13.50
CA GLY A 105 25.29 -17.85 -14.82
C GLY A 105 25.11 -19.31 -15.24
N HIS A 106 25.16 -20.28 -14.31
CA HIS A 106 25.00 -21.72 -14.59
C HIS A 106 23.54 -22.18 -14.63
N ARG A 107 22.79 -21.67 -15.61
CA ARG A 107 21.35 -21.94 -15.77
C ARG A 107 20.99 -23.43 -15.91
N GLN A 108 21.77 -24.21 -16.66
CA GLN A 108 21.47 -25.63 -16.88
C GLN A 108 21.66 -26.48 -15.61
N LEU A 109 22.71 -26.18 -14.84
CA LEU A 109 22.96 -26.81 -13.55
C LEU A 109 21.82 -26.52 -12.57
N ALA A 110 21.40 -25.25 -12.49
CA ALA A 110 20.26 -24.83 -11.68
C ALA A 110 19.00 -25.62 -12.04
N THR A 111 18.70 -25.69 -13.35
CA THR A 111 17.51 -26.39 -13.87
C THR A 111 17.50 -27.87 -13.48
N ASN A 112 18.63 -28.56 -13.66
CA ASN A 112 18.73 -29.99 -13.39
C ASN A 112 18.56 -30.30 -11.89
N THR A 113 19.27 -29.58 -11.03
CA THR A 113 19.21 -29.81 -9.57
C THR A 113 17.82 -29.48 -9.01
N ILE A 114 17.19 -28.39 -9.46
CA ILE A 114 15.85 -28.03 -8.99
C ILE A 114 14.80 -29.04 -9.50
N ARG A 115 14.93 -29.57 -10.73
CA ARG A 115 14.08 -30.68 -11.20
C ARG A 115 14.24 -31.93 -10.32
N SER A 116 15.46 -32.32 -9.95
CA SER A 116 15.69 -33.42 -9.01
C SER A 116 15.02 -33.16 -7.66
N ALA A 117 15.06 -31.93 -7.15
CA ALA A 117 14.33 -31.55 -5.95
C ALA A 117 12.81 -31.72 -6.09
N THR A 118 12.23 -31.31 -7.23
CA THR A 118 10.79 -31.51 -7.49
C THR A 118 10.40 -33.00 -7.50
N GLN A 119 11.25 -33.86 -8.08
CA GLN A 119 11.02 -35.30 -8.10
C GLN A 119 11.06 -35.89 -6.69
N ALA A 120 12.06 -35.50 -5.88
CA ALA A 120 12.18 -35.93 -4.50
C ALA A 120 10.97 -35.51 -3.66
N TYR A 121 10.53 -34.25 -3.75
CA TYR A 121 9.33 -33.80 -3.03
C TYR A 121 8.07 -34.53 -3.48
N ARG A 122 7.91 -34.82 -4.78
CA ARG A 122 6.77 -35.59 -5.29
C ARG A 122 6.77 -37.02 -4.76
N GLN A 123 7.94 -37.67 -4.78
CA GLN A 123 8.10 -39.02 -4.24
C GLN A 123 7.75 -39.05 -2.74
N VAL A 124 8.34 -38.15 -1.96
CA VAL A 124 8.16 -38.09 -0.50
C VAL A 124 6.71 -37.78 -0.13
N ALA A 125 6.03 -36.92 -0.90
CA ALA A 125 4.60 -36.65 -0.69
C ALA A 125 3.72 -37.90 -0.89
N ASN A 126 4.12 -38.81 -1.78
CA ASN A 126 3.42 -40.08 -2.02
C ASN A 126 3.76 -41.12 -0.96
N ASP A 127 5.05 -41.25 -0.61
CA ASP A 127 5.55 -42.25 0.33
C ASP A 127 5.13 -41.93 1.78
N TYR A 128 5.00 -40.62 2.10
CA TYR A 128 4.69 -40.12 3.43
C TYR A 128 3.55 -39.08 3.39
N PRO A 129 2.28 -39.50 3.37
CA PRO A 129 1.13 -38.59 3.25
C PRO A 129 1.05 -37.49 4.33
N ASP A 130 1.52 -37.78 5.55
CA ASP A 130 1.49 -36.84 6.69
C ASP A 130 2.36 -35.60 6.48
N VAL A 131 3.43 -35.71 5.68
CA VAL A 131 4.36 -34.61 5.37
C VAL A 131 4.12 -34.03 3.97
N SER A 132 3.07 -34.47 3.28
CA SER A 132 2.69 -33.90 1.97
C SER A 132 2.49 -32.38 1.99
N PRO A 133 1.96 -31.72 3.06
CA PRO A 133 1.88 -30.25 3.10
C PRO A 133 3.24 -29.55 3.02
N MET A 134 4.25 -30.12 3.69
CA MET A 134 5.63 -29.63 3.66
C MET A 134 6.24 -29.79 2.26
N CYS A 135 5.95 -30.91 1.59
CA CYS A 135 6.37 -31.15 0.22
C CYS A 135 5.73 -30.16 -0.77
N ALA A 136 4.45 -29.81 -0.59
CA ALA A 136 3.78 -28.79 -1.40
C ALA A 136 4.43 -27.40 -1.29
N ASP A 137 4.94 -27.04 -0.11
CA ASP A 137 5.71 -25.79 0.07
C ASP A 137 7.06 -25.83 -0.67
N GLY A 138 7.75 -26.97 -0.62
CA GLY A 138 8.97 -27.22 -1.39
C GLY A 138 8.75 -27.14 -2.91
N LEU A 139 7.70 -27.81 -3.41
CA LEU A 139 7.30 -27.80 -4.82
C LEU A 139 6.94 -26.39 -5.31
N SER A 140 6.20 -25.61 -4.50
CA SER A 140 5.86 -24.23 -4.82
C SER A 140 7.11 -23.35 -5.01
N LYS A 141 8.09 -23.48 -4.10
CA LYS A 141 9.37 -22.76 -4.22
C LYS A 141 10.17 -23.20 -5.44
N CYS A 142 10.26 -24.50 -5.69
CA CYS A 142 10.92 -25.03 -6.89
C CYS A 142 10.28 -24.50 -8.17
N GLY A 143 8.95 -24.43 -8.22
CA GLY A 143 8.20 -23.85 -9.33
C GLY A 143 8.56 -22.38 -9.59
N VAL A 144 8.63 -21.56 -8.54
CA VAL A 144 9.04 -20.15 -8.65
C VAL A 144 10.45 -20.03 -9.23
N TRP A 145 11.42 -20.83 -8.75
CA TRP A 145 12.79 -20.79 -9.28
C TRP A 145 12.87 -21.30 -10.73
N LEU A 146 12.13 -22.35 -11.07
CA LEU A 146 12.08 -22.90 -12.44
C LEU A 146 11.38 -21.96 -13.43
N THR A 147 10.51 -21.05 -12.97
CA THR A 147 9.65 -20.22 -13.84
C THR A 147 10.42 -19.52 -14.97
N ARG A 148 11.65 -19.06 -14.70
CA ARG A 148 12.51 -18.39 -15.70
C ARG A 148 13.53 -19.32 -16.34
N LEU A 149 13.72 -20.53 -15.81
CA LEU A 149 14.74 -21.49 -16.23
C LEU A 149 14.15 -22.52 -17.20
N ASP A 150 13.02 -23.11 -16.80
CA ASP A 150 12.23 -24.11 -17.51
C ASP A 150 10.75 -24.01 -17.10
N HIS A 151 9.98 -23.29 -17.92
CA HIS A 151 8.57 -23.02 -17.67
C HIS A 151 7.71 -24.30 -17.58
N THR A 152 8.03 -25.34 -18.35
CA THR A 152 7.24 -26.57 -18.37
C THR A 152 7.33 -27.30 -17.02
N SER A 153 8.55 -27.46 -16.50
CA SER A 153 8.73 -28.06 -15.17
C SER A 153 8.23 -27.14 -14.05
N ALA A 154 8.27 -25.82 -14.23
CA ALA A 154 7.69 -24.88 -13.27
C ALA A 154 6.17 -25.06 -13.12
N VAL A 155 5.46 -25.16 -14.25
CA VAL A 155 4.02 -25.43 -14.24
C VAL A 155 3.74 -26.79 -13.59
N ALA A 156 4.47 -27.85 -13.95
CA ALA A 156 4.29 -29.17 -13.35
C ALA A 156 4.50 -29.16 -11.82
N ALA A 157 5.55 -28.49 -11.33
CA ALA A 157 5.82 -28.40 -9.89
C ALA A 157 4.74 -27.64 -9.12
N THR A 158 4.27 -26.51 -9.68
CA THR A 158 3.20 -25.71 -9.04
C THR A 158 1.84 -26.40 -9.13
N GLU A 159 1.59 -27.18 -10.18
CA GLU A 159 0.41 -28.04 -10.31
C GLU A 159 0.41 -29.14 -9.24
N ASP A 160 1.53 -29.84 -9.03
CA ASP A 160 1.64 -30.86 -7.98
C ASP A 160 1.41 -30.27 -6.59
N ALA A 161 1.98 -29.10 -6.31
CA ALA A 161 1.74 -28.39 -5.05
C ALA A 161 0.23 -28.07 -4.87
N ALA A 162 -0.43 -27.58 -5.92
CA ALA A 162 -1.86 -27.31 -5.90
C ALA A 162 -2.68 -28.60 -5.72
N ARG A 163 -2.30 -29.71 -6.37
CA ARG A 163 -2.96 -31.02 -6.25
C ARG A 163 -2.88 -31.57 -4.84
N ILE A 164 -1.70 -31.50 -4.20
CA ILE A 164 -1.53 -31.93 -2.80
C ILE A 164 -2.41 -31.10 -1.86
N ARG A 165 -2.40 -29.77 -2.02
CA ARG A 165 -3.22 -28.87 -1.19
C ARG A 165 -4.71 -29.04 -1.44
N ALA A 166 -5.12 -29.31 -2.67
CA ALA A 166 -6.51 -29.60 -3.03
C ALA A 166 -7.00 -30.90 -2.36
N ALA A 167 -6.20 -31.97 -2.46
CA ALA A 167 -6.50 -33.25 -1.82
C ALA A 167 -6.61 -33.11 -0.30
N ARG A 168 -5.69 -32.37 0.34
CA ARG A 168 -5.75 -32.12 1.77
C ARG A 168 -6.99 -31.33 2.16
N PHE A 169 -7.25 -30.21 1.49
CA PHE A 169 -8.41 -29.37 1.76
C PHE A 169 -9.74 -30.11 1.55
N ALA A 170 -9.79 -31.07 0.63
CA ALA A 170 -10.96 -31.92 0.43
C ALA A 170 -11.23 -32.86 1.63
N ILE A 171 -10.18 -33.35 2.31
CA ILE A 171 -10.31 -34.29 3.45
C ILE A 171 -10.78 -33.58 4.71
N ASP A 172 -10.07 -32.55 5.15
CA ASP A 172 -10.29 -31.91 6.47
C ASP A 172 -10.77 -30.46 6.37
N GLY A 173 -10.67 -29.82 5.20
CA GLY A 173 -10.96 -28.39 5.05
C GLY A 173 -9.92 -27.46 5.64
N VAL A 174 -8.76 -27.96 6.03
CA VAL A 174 -7.74 -27.17 6.72
C VAL A 174 -6.84 -26.48 5.71
N GLY A 175 -6.44 -25.25 6.04
CA GLY A 175 -5.47 -24.46 5.27
C GLY A 175 -5.98 -23.92 3.92
N PRO A 176 -7.19 -23.34 3.82
CA PRO A 176 -7.70 -22.74 2.59
C PRO A 176 -6.78 -21.63 2.04
N GLY A 177 -6.19 -20.79 2.90
CA GLY A 177 -5.19 -19.78 2.50
C GLY A 177 -3.98 -20.37 1.77
N LYS A 178 -3.42 -21.48 2.28
CA LYS A 178 -2.31 -22.21 1.64
C LYS A 178 -2.73 -22.85 0.31
N TYR A 179 -3.96 -23.33 0.23
CA TYR A 179 -4.48 -23.86 -1.03
C TYR A 179 -4.62 -22.75 -2.08
N LEU A 180 -5.25 -21.63 -1.74
CA LEU A 180 -5.34 -20.45 -2.61
C LEU A 180 -3.96 -19.89 -3.00
N ALA A 181 -2.98 -19.92 -2.10
CA ALA A 181 -1.62 -19.50 -2.41
C ALA A 181 -0.97 -20.41 -3.48
N SER A 182 -1.22 -21.72 -3.42
CA SER A 182 -0.73 -22.68 -4.43
C SER A 182 -1.41 -22.46 -5.78
N LEU A 183 -2.73 -22.23 -5.80
CA LEU A 183 -3.48 -21.87 -7.00
C LEU A 183 -3.01 -20.54 -7.61
N SER A 184 -2.75 -19.54 -6.77
CA SER A 184 -2.18 -18.25 -7.18
C SER A 184 -0.82 -18.42 -7.84
N THR A 185 0.05 -19.24 -7.24
CA THR A 185 1.38 -19.53 -7.76
C THR A 185 1.31 -20.27 -9.10
N LEU A 186 0.42 -21.26 -9.22
CA LEU A 186 0.17 -21.97 -10.47
C LEU A 186 -0.30 -21.02 -11.59
N LEU A 187 -1.33 -20.19 -11.33
CA LEU A 187 -1.84 -19.24 -12.32
C LEU A 187 -0.76 -18.23 -12.75
N ARG A 188 -0.01 -17.67 -11.80
CA ARG A 188 1.11 -16.76 -12.10
C ARG A 188 2.19 -17.43 -12.94
N THR A 189 2.51 -18.68 -12.63
CA THR A 189 3.49 -19.47 -13.39
C THR A 189 3.02 -19.68 -14.82
N MET A 190 1.75 -20.04 -15.04
CA MET A 190 1.17 -20.19 -16.38
C MET A 190 1.10 -18.89 -17.18
N MET A 191 0.96 -17.74 -16.52
CA MET A 191 0.90 -16.43 -17.19
C MET A 191 2.25 -16.00 -17.78
N VAL A 192 3.37 -16.58 -17.35
CA VAL A 192 4.69 -16.23 -17.87
C VAL A 192 4.82 -16.64 -19.34
N GLY A 193 5.07 -15.66 -20.22
CA GLY A 193 5.27 -15.88 -21.65
C GLY A 193 4.01 -16.26 -22.43
N ARG A 194 2.80 -16.16 -21.82
CA ARG A 194 1.53 -16.51 -22.46
C ARG A 194 0.53 -15.35 -22.41
N SER A 195 -0.45 -15.37 -23.31
CA SER A 195 -1.59 -14.44 -23.20
C SER A 195 -2.41 -14.76 -21.94
N ARG A 196 -2.90 -13.72 -21.27
CA ARG A 196 -3.74 -13.86 -20.05
C ARG A 196 -4.95 -14.77 -20.29
N LYS A 197 -5.59 -14.68 -21.46
CA LYS A 197 -6.74 -15.50 -21.83
C LYS A 197 -6.40 -16.99 -21.89
N GLN A 198 -5.28 -17.34 -22.52
CA GLN A 198 -4.83 -18.73 -22.62
C GLN A 198 -4.42 -19.29 -21.25
N ALA A 199 -3.67 -18.52 -20.45
CA ALA A 199 -3.27 -18.95 -19.11
C ALA A 199 -4.48 -19.21 -18.20
N ILE A 200 -5.49 -18.33 -18.21
CA ILE A 200 -6.73 -18.54 -17.43
C ILE A 200 -7.50 -19.78 -17.91
N ALA A 201 -7.56 -20.03 -19.22
CA ALA A 201 -8.23 -21.21 -19.76
C ALA A 201 -7.55 -22.51 -19.32
N SER A 202 -6.21 -22.59 -19.43
CA SER A 202 -5.43 -23.73 -18.94
C SER A 202 -5.56 -23.91 -17.42
N TYR A 203 -5.47 -22.82 -16.66
CA TYR A 203 -5.66 -22.84 -15.22
C TYR A 203 -7.03 -23.40 -14.83
N ARG A 204 -8.11 -22.97 -15.50
CA ARG A 204 -9.47 -23.46 -15.24
C ARG A 204 -9.62 -24.95 -15.51
N ALA A 205 -8.96 -25.48 -16.55
CA ALA A 205 -8.97 -26.91 -16.83
C ALA A 205 -8.31 -27.70 -15.70
N ILE A 206 -7.12 -27.27 -15.25
CA ILE A 206 -6.43 -27.92 -14.12
C ILE A 206 -7.22 -27.75 -12.82
N TYR A 207 -7.74 -26.56 -12.53
CA TYR A 207 -8.54 -26.30 -11.34
C TYR A 207 -9.75 -27.25 -11.27
N ALA A 208 -10.44 -27.48 -12.39
CA ALA A 208 -11.57 -28.40 -12.47
C ALA A 208 -11.17 -29.88 -12.33
N GLU A 209 -9.95 -30.24 -12.73
CA GLU A 209 -9.39 -31.59 -12.54
C GLU A 209 -9.07 -31.86 -11.06
N ILE A 210 -8.43 -30.91 -10.37
CA ILE A 210 -7.94 -31.11 -9.00
C ILE A 210 -8.94 -30.69 -7.92
N THR A 211 -9.96 -29.89 -8.25
CA THR A 211 -10.95 -29.37 -7.30
C THR A 211 -12.35 -29.83 -7.66
N SER A 212 -12.94 -30.68 -6.81
CA SER A 212 -14.34 -31.07 -6.99
C SER A 212 -15.29 -29.88 -6.85
N THR A 213 -16.52 -30.01 -7.37
CA THR A 213 -17.57 -29.00 -7.20
C THR A 213 -17.89 -28.75 -5.71
N ALA A 214 -17.90 -29.80 -4.88
CA ALA A 214 -18.12 -29.68 -3.44
C ALA A 214 -16.97 -28.93 -2.74
N THR A 215 -15.73 -29.23 -3.11
CA THR A 215 -14.54 -28.54 -2.60
C THR A 215 -14.54 -27.06 -3.03
N THR A 216 -14.96 -26.77 -4.27
CA THR A 216 -15.11 -25.39 -4.76
C THR A 216 -16.16 -24.63 -3.94
N ALA A 217 -17.32 -25.22 -3.65
CA ALA A 217 -18.33 -24.60 -2.81
C ALA A 217 -17.78 -24.30 -1.40
N LYS A 218 -17.07 -25.27 -0.79
CA LYS A 218 -16.42 -25.10 0.51
C LYS A 218 -15.40 -23.95 0.52
N LEU A 219 -14.60 -23.83 -0.54
CA LEU A 219 -13.59 -22.78 -0.67
C LEU A 219 -14.23 -21.37 -0.83
N ARG A 220 -15.39 -21.27 -1.50
CA ARG A 220 -16.14 -20.02 -1.64
C ARG A 220 -16.82 -19.58 -0.35
N GLU A 221 -17.25 -20.54 0.47
CA GLU A 221 -17.86 -20.29 1.79
C GLU A 221 -16.83 -20.15 2.92
N THR A 222 -15.54 -20.23 2.62
CA THR A 222 -14.49 -20.06 3.62
C THR A 222 -14.49 -18.62 4.17
N PRO A 223 -14.34 -18.43 5.49
CA PRO A 223 -14.22 -17.11 6.11
C PRO A 223 -13.05 -16.32 5.54
N VAL A 224 -13.23 -15.02 5.28
CA VAL A 224 -12.21 -14.14 4.69
C VAL A 224 -10.94 -14.04 5.54
N GLU A 225 -11.08 -14.25 6.84
CA GLU A 225 -10.01 -14.27 7.84
C GLU A 225 -9.04 -15.46 7.64
N GLU A 226 -9.50 -16.55 7.02
CA GLU A 226 -8.69 -17.76 6.78
C GLU A 226 -8.01 -17.76 5.40
N LEU A 227 -8.20 -16.70 4.59
CA LEU A 227 -7.77 -16.64 3.19
C LEU A 227 -6.42 -15.95 2.97
N ASP A 228 -5.69 -15.65 4.04
CA ASP A 228 -4.43 -14.88 4.00
C ASP A 228 -4.59 -13.58 3.17
N LEU A 229 -5.68 -12.85 3.39
CA LEU A 229 -5.89 -11.50 2.85
C LEU A 229 -5.13 -10.48 3.68
N THR A 230 -4.80 -9.32 3.10
CA THR A 230 -4.28 -8.20 3.90
C THR A 230 -5.29 -7.80 4.97
N LEU A 231 -4.80 -7.34 6.13
CA LEU A 231 -5.64 -6.91 7.26
C LEU A 231 -6.68 -5.88 6.82
N LYS A 232 -6.28 -4.94 5.97
CA LYS A 232 -7.15 -3.92 5.40
C LYS A 232 -8.28 -4.52 4.55
N THR A 233 -7.96 -5.43 3.64
CA THR A 233 -8.96 -6.11 2.79
C THR A 233 -9.93 -6.93 3.65
N SER A 234 -9.43 -7.70 4.61
CA SER A 234 -10.28 -8.47 5.53
C SER A 234 -11.23 -7.57 6.31
N GLN A 235 -10.73 -6.49 6.91
CA GLN A 235 -11.55 -5.53 7.66
C GLN A 235 -12.61 -4.85 6.79
N ALA A 236 -12.27 -4.51 5.54
CA ALA A 236 -13.23 -3.91 4.61
C ALA A 236 -14.38 -4.88 4.27
N LEU A 237 -14.07 -6.14 3.99
CA LEU A 237 -15.05 -7.18 3.71
C LEU A 237 -15.96 -7.47 4.90
N ILE A 238 -15.40 -7.56 6.12
CA ILE A 238 -16.16 -7.76 7.36
C ILE A 238 -17.14 -6.60 7.60
N LYS A 239 -16.67 -5.35 7.46
CA LYS A 239 -17.52 -4.15 7.62
C LYS A 239 -18.67 -4.09 6.61
N LEU A 240 -18.44 -4.59 5.40
CA LEU A 240 -19.46 -4.68 4.34
C LEU A 240 -20.39 -5.90 4.49
N GLY A 241 -20.26 -6.69 5.56
CA GLY A 241 -21.11 -7.85 5.79
C GLY A 241 -20.82 -9.01 4.83
N ALA A 242 -19.61 -9.07 4.27
CA ALA A 242 -19.15 -10.09 3.34
C ALA A 242 -18.07 -10.99 3.98
N PRO A 243 -18.42 -11.83 4.96
CA PRO A 243 -17.46 -12.68 5.68
C PRO A 243 -16.91 -13.84 4.85
N THR A 244 -17.41 -14.09 3.63
CA THR A 244 -16.96 -15.21 2.77
C THR A 244 -16.62 -14.72 1.37
N LEU A 245 -15.82 -15.50 0.61
CA LEU A 245 -15.48 -15.21 -0.78
C LEU A 245 -16.72 -15.09 -1.68
N GLU A 246 -17.70 -15.99 -1.49
CA GLU A 246 -18.98 -15.97 -2.21
C GLU A 246 -19.73 -14.64 -2.01
N LYS A 247 -19.80 -14.17 -0.75
CA LYS A 247 -20.43 -12.88 -0.43
C LYS A 247 -19.61 -11.70 -0.94
N ALA A 248 -18.29 -11.78 -0.85
CA ALA A 248 -17.40 -10.75 -1.39
C ALA A 248 -17.60 -10.57 -2.91
N GLY A 249 -17.83 -11.65 -3.65
CA GLY A 249 -18.10 -11.59 -5.09
C GLY A 249 -19.42 -10.92 -5.49
N ARG A 250 -20.31 -10.61 -4.54
CA ARG A 250 -21.56 -9.86 -4.76
C ARG A 250 -21.40 -8.36 -4.54
N LEU A 251 -20.27 -7.94 -3.99
CA LEU A 251 -19.96 -6.53 -3.80
C LEU A 251 -19.57 -5.87 -5.11
N THR A 252 -19.61 -4.55 -5.12
CA THR A 252 -19.11 -3.73 -6.23
C THR A 252 -17.73 -3.16 -5.90
N GLN A 253 -16.95 -2.83 -6.93
CA GLN A 253 -15.67 -2.14 -6.78
C GLN A 253 -15.84 -0.84 -5.98
N GLN A 254 -16.95 -0.14 -6.19
CA GLN A 254 -17.26 1.09 -5.47
C GLN A 254 -17.53 0.89 -3.97
N GLN A 255 -18.26 -0.16 -3.57
CA GLN A 255 -18.46 -0.47 -2.15
C GLN A 255 -17.12 -0.73 -1.46
N ILE A 256 -16.22 -1.45 -2.13
CA ILE A 256 -14.86 -1.70 -1.64
C ILE A 256 -14.06 -0.40 -1.55
N LEU A 257 -14.09 0.46 -2.59
CA LEU A 257 -13.38 1.75 -2.57
C LEU A 257 -13.85 2.63 -1.43
N TYR A 258 -15.16 2.75 -1.23
CA TYR A 258 -15.72 3.53 -0.14
C TYR A 258 -15.22 3.04 1.21
N GLN A 259 -15.27 1.73 1.45
CA GLN A 259 -14.88 1.15 2.73
C GLN A 259 -13.37 1.12 2.99
N SER A 260 -12.56 1.00 1.93
CA SER A 260 -11.10 0.88 1.99
C SER A 260 -10.36 2.22 1.93
N GLY A 261 -11.10 3.34 1.88
CA GLY A 261 -10.49 4.65 1.68
C GLY A 261 -9.85 4.78 0.30
N GLY A 262 -10.53 4.33 -0.75
CA GLY A 262 -10.15 4.49 -2.15
C GLY A 262 -8.97 3.64 -2.62
N ASP A 263 -8.70 2.52 -1.95
CA ASP A 263 -7.53 1.71 -2.25
C ASP A 263 -7.80 0.67 -3.34
N LEU A 264 -7.23 0.90 -4.52
CA LEU A 264 -7.33 0.01 -5.66
C LEU A 264 -6.65 -1.35 -5.41
N ALA A 265 -5.60 -1.41 -4.57
CA ALA A 265 -4.93 -2.67 -4.25
C ALA A 265 -5.86 -3.64 -3.52
N THR A 266 -6.81 -3.12 -2.74
CA THR A 266 -7.86 -3.92 -2.06
C THR A 266 -8.78 -4.57 -3.10
N ILE A 267 -9.19 -3.83 -4.14
CA ILE A 267 -10.01 -4.38 -5.24
C ILE A 267 -9.24 -5.46 -6.00
N ASP A 268 -7.98 -5.19 -6.35
CA ASP A 268 -7.15 -6.13 -7.11
C ASP A 268 -6.92 -7.43 -6.33
N GLU A 269 -6.68 -7.33 -5.03
CA GLU A 269 -6.54 -8.49 -4.14
C GLU A 269 -7.83 -9.33 -4.12
N ILE A 270 -9.01 -8.70 -3.95
CA ILE A 270 -10.30 -9.40 -3.96
C ILE A 270 -10.56 -10.05 -5.33
N ASN A 271 -10.43 -9.29 -6.42
CA ASN A 271 -10.62 -9.78 -7.77
C ASN A 271 -9.70 -10.97 -8.10
N TRP A 272 -8.46 -10.92 -7.61
CA TRP A 272 -7.53 -12.03 -7.75
C TRP A 272 -8.04 -13.27 -7.04
N ARG A 273 -8.48 -13.17 -5.77
CA ARG A 273 -9.04 -14.33 -5.04
C ARG A 273 -10.31 -14.87 -5.69
N LEU A 274 -11.21 -14.01 -6.14
CA LEU A 274 -12.42 -14.41 -6.86
C LEU A 274 -12.09 -15.19 -8.13
N ALA A 275 -11.11 -14.72 -8.91
CA ALA A 275 -10.69 -15.38 -10.14
C ALA A 275 -10.10 -16.78 -9.90
N LEU A 276 -9.39 -17.00 -8.79
CA LEU A 276 -8.83 -18.31 -8.44
C LEU A 276 -9.92 -19.36 -8.23
N VAL A 277 -11.06 -18.97 -7.66
CA VAL A 277 -12.18 -19.89 -7.34
C VAL A 277 -13.29 -19.88 -8.40
N GLY A 278 -13.00 -19.30 -9.58
CA GLY A 278 -13.92 -19.26 -10.71
C GLY A 278 -15.11 -18.31 -10.53
N LEU A 279 -15.02 -17.35 -9.60
CA LEU A 279 -16.00 -16.27 -9.46
C LEU A 279 -15.67 -15.13 -10.44
N LYS A 280 -16.70 -14.33 -10.75
CA LYS A 280 -16.54 -13.16 -11.61
C LYS A 280 -15.80 -12.06 -10.83
N PRO A 281 -15.00 -11.22 -11.50
CA PRO A 281 -14.48 -10.02 -10.87
C PRO A 281 -15.63 -9.11 -10.43
N LEU A 282 -15.39 -8.30 -9.40
CA LEU A 282 -16.30 -7.30 -8.88
C LEU A 282 -16.79 -6.41 -10.02
N ALA A 283 -18.10 -6.25 -10.14
CA ALA A 283 -18.68 -5.25 -11.03
C ALA A 283 -18.26 -3.86 -10.57
N ALA A 284 -18.10 -2.91 -11.50
CA ALA A 284 -17.79 -1.52 -11.16
C ALA A 284 -18.80 -0.96 -10.12
N GLY A 285 -20.06 -1.42 -10.23
CA GLY A 285 -21.20 -0.89 -9.47
C GLY A 285 -21.81 0.29 -10.19
N ALA A 286 -23.12 0.48 -10.05
CA ALA A 286 -23.68 1.80 -10.30
C ALA A 286 -23.18 2.72 -9.18
N MET A 287 -22.83 3.96 -9.54
CA MET A 287 -22.71 5.03 -8.55
C MET A 287 -23.93 4.92 -7.64
N PRO A 288 -23.79 4.87 -6.30
CA PRO A 288 -24.94 5.08 -5.46
C PRO A 288 -25.56 6.37 -5.98
N GLU A 289 -26.89 6.37 -6.13
CA GLU A 289 -27.58 7.65 -6.13
C GLU A 289 -26.99 8.47 -4.98
N PRO A 290 -26.70 9.77 -5.23
CA PRO A 290 -26.06 10.62 -4.24
C PRO A 290 -26.74 10.38 -2.90
N PRO A 291 -25.96 10.24 -1.81
CA PRO A 291 -26.50 9.70 -0.58
C PRO A 291 -27.76 10.46 -0.18
N SER A 292 -28.85 9.73 0.00
CA SER A 292 -30.01 10.16 0.78
C SER A 292 -29.69 10.23 2.30
N ARG A 293 -28.40 10.14 2.66
CA ARG A 293 -27.92 10.41 4.02
C ARG A 293 -27.67 11.92 4.16
N PRO A 294 -28.03 12.52 5.31
CA PRO A 294 -27.79 13.94 5.56
C PRO A 294 -26.33 14.31 5.34
N VAL A 295 -26.10 15.53 4.89
CA VAL A 295 -24.77 16.14 4.75
C VAL A 295 -24.03 16.00 6.09
N GLU A 296 -22.99 15.18 6.16
CA GLU A 296 -22.16 15.00 7.37
C GLU A 296 -21.11 16.13 7.44
N ILE A 297 -21.54 17.32 7.86
CA ILE A 297 -20.64 18.46 8.12
C ILE A 297 -20.18 18.37 9.58
N THR A 298 -19.06 17.71 9.83
CA THR A 298 -18.63 17.27 11.16
C THR A 298 -17.89 18.31 12.00
N ALA A 299 -17.44 19.42 11.41
CA ALA A 299 -16.75 20.49 12.14
C ALA A 299 -16.83 21.82 11.40
N THR A 300 -16.74 22.92 12.14
CA THR A 300 -16.64 24.29 11.58
C THR A 300 -15.19 24.64 11.30
N TYR A 301 -14.87 25.01 10.06
CA TYR A 301 -13.55 25.52 9.68
C TYR A 301 -13.60 26.40 8.43
N GLY A 302 -12.54 27.20 8.23
CA GLY A 302 -12.29 27.91 6.99
C GLY A 302 -10.83 27.84 6.58
N ALA A 303 -10.59 27.70 5.29
CA ALA A 303 -9.26 27.69 4.70
C ALA A 303 -9.29 28.31 3.30
N ILE A 304 -8.16 28.87 2.89
CA ILE A 304 -7.91 29.37 1.54
C ILE A 304 -6.97 28.39 0.85
N ALA A 305 -7.28 28.00 -0.38
CA ALA A 305 -6.44 27.21 -1.25
C ALA A 305 -5.94 28.10 -2.40
N VAL A 306 -4.62 28.27 -2.50
CA VAL A 306 -3.98 29.07 -3.53
C VAL A 306 -3.33 28.14 -4.56
N ARG A 307 -3.69 28.27 -5.83
CA ARG A 307 -3.11 27.42 -6.88
C ARG A 307 -1.78 27.99 -7.37
N CYS A 308 -0.68 27.47 -6.84
CA CYS A 308 0.67 27.84 -7.24
C CYS A 308 1.50 26.58 -7.49
N SER A 309 1.85 26.34 -8.76
CA SER A 309 2.62 25.16 -9.19
C SER A 309 4.13 25.41 -9.30
N ALA A 310 4.60 26.57 -8.82
CA ALA A 310 6.03 26.89 -8.83
C ALA A 310 6.81 25.98 -7.85
N PRO A 311 8.06 25.61 -8.14
CA PRO A 311 8.89 24.80 -7.24
C PRO A 311 9.06 25.41 -5.83
N ASP A 312 8.98 26.73 -5.73
CA ASP A 312 9.06 27.54 -4.50
C ASP A 312 7.69 28.11 -4.08
N ALA A 313 6.58 27.48 -4.50
CA ALA A 313 5.21 27.95 -4.27
C ALA A 313 4.92 28.35 -2.83
N LEU A 314 5.34 27.54 -1.85
CA LEU A 314 5.14 27.81 -0.44
C LEU A 314 5.78 29.15 -0.01
N ALA A 315 7.01 29.41 -0.46
CA ALA A 315 7.73 30.64 -0.16
C ALA A 315 7.08 31.87 -0.83
N GLN A 316 6.64 31.72 -2.09
CA GLN A 316 5.96 32.80 -2.82
C GLN A 316 4.62 33.17 -2.19
N VAL A 317 3.81 32.18 -1.83
CA VAL A 317 2.52 32.40 -1.18
C VAL A 317 2.73 33.03 0.21
N ARG A 318 3.70 32.55 0.98
CA ARG A 318 4.08 33.14 2.28
C ARG A 318 4.47 34.62 2.15
N ALA A 319 5.31 34.97 1.18
CA ALA A 319 5.69 36.36 0.92
C ALA A 319 4.48 37.22 0.50
N ALA A 320 3.56 36.67 -0.29
CA ALA A 320 2.35 37.36 -0.69
C ALA A 320 1.37 37.59 0.48
N ILE A 321 1.29 36.65 1.43
CA ILE A 321 0.52 36.84 2.67
C ILE A 321 1.12 37.98 3.48
N ILE A 322 2.44 38.00 3.70
CA ILE A 322 3.10 39.08 4.44
C ILE A 322 2.81 40.43 3.78
N ALA A 323 3.03 40.55 2.47
CA ALA A 323 2.73 41.76 1.72
C ALA A 323 1.25 42.15 1.76
N ALA A 324 0.33 41.17 1.87
CA ALA A 324 -1.09 41.45 2.03
C ALA A 324 -1.40 42.06 3.40
N PHE A 325 -0.83 41.55 4.50
CA PHE A 325 -1.00 42.12 5.84
C PHE A 325 -0.34 43.51 5.97
N GLU A 326 0.82 43.71 5.35
CA GLU A 326 1.52 45.00 5.34
C GLU A 326 0.70 46.13 4.68
N ARG A 327 -0.19 45.80 3.72
CA ARG A 327 -1.10 46.79 3.10
C ARG A 327 -2.11 47.39 4.10
N ASP A 328 -2.36 46.71 5.23
CA ASP A 328 -3.25 47.17 6.30
C ASP A 328 -2.45 47.52 7.57
N ASP A 329 -1.17 47.88 7.43
CA ASP A 329 -0.28 48.27 8.54
C ASP A 329 -0.10 47.18 9.62
N VAL A 330 -0.25 45.91 9.24
CA VAL A 330 0.00 44.75 10.12
C VAL A 330 1.28 44.05 9.70
N ALA A 331 2.22 43.87 10.65
CA ALA A 331 3.53 43.30 10.38
C ALA A 331 3.69 41.89 11.00
N PRO A 332 4.57 41.04 10.46
CA PRO A 332 4.98 39.81 11.13
C PRO A 332 5.64 40.12 12.48
N VAL A 333 5.20 39.42 13.53
CA VAL A 333 5.76 39.51 14.88
C VAL A 333 6.33 38.17 15.32
N GLU A 334 7.27 38.18 16.26
CA GLU A 334 7.76 36.95 16.86
C GLU A 334 6.66 36.27 17.68
N ALA A 335 6.66 34.93 17.69
CA ALA A 335 5.72 34.11 18.46
C ALA A 335 5.61 34.56 19.93
N GLY A 336 6.69 34.99 20.57
CA GLY A 336 6.67 35.42 21.98
C GLY A 336 6.04 36.80 22.24
N ARG A 337 5.85 37.63 21.19
CA ARG A 337 5.18 38.95 21.31
C ARG A 337 3.67 38.86 21.11
N PHE A 338 3.20 37.80 20.47
CA PHE A 338 1.79 37.46 20.43
C PHE A 338 1.43 36.83 21.79
N ALA A 339 0.41 37.36 22.48
CA ALA A 339 0.12 36.97 23.87
C ALA A 339 -0.10 35.44 23.99
N GLY A 340 0.64 34.78 24.90
CA GLY A 340 0.30 33.44 25.43
C GLY A 340 0.70 32.20 24.62
N VAL A 341 1.68 32.29 23.73
CA VAL A 341 2.01 31.26 22.72
C VAL A 341 2.71 29.99 23.25
N HIS A 342 2.88 29.86 24.57
CA HIS A 342 3.51 28.69 25.21
C HIS A 342 2.53 27.63 25.74
N GLU A 343 1.23 27.89 25.77
CA GLU A 343 0.25 26.96 26.33
C GLU A 343 -0.43 26.10 25.25
N ARG A 344 -0.46 24.78 25.46
CA ARG A 344 -1.15 23.79 24.61
C ARG A 344 -2.65 24.08 24.38
N HIS A 345 -3.24 24.97 25.16
CA HIS A 345 -4.67 25.27 25.20
C HIS A 345 -4.91 26.78 25.22
N TRP A 346 -4.16 27.56 24.42
CA TRP A 346 -4.63 28.92 24.09
C TRP A 346 -6.12 28.81 23.78
N GLY A 347 -6.94 29.61 24.46
CA GLY A 347 -8.40 29.56 24.36
C GLY A 347 -8.81 29.94 22.95
N VAL A 348 -8.72 28.98 22.04
CA VAL A 348 -9.20 29.04 20.68
C VAL A 348 -10.68 29.34 20.82
N LYS A 349 -11.03 30.61 20.61
CA LYS A 349 -12.40 31.06 20.72
C LYS A 349 -13.24 30.29 19.70
N GLU A 350 -14.51 30.13 20.02
CA GLU A 350 -15.48 29.67 19.05
C GLU A 350 -15.42 30.56 17.79
N PRO A 351 -15.66 29.98 16.61
CA PRO A 351 -15.47 30.72 15.37
C PRO A 351 -16.56 31.77 15.28
N GLU A 352 -16.17 33.02 15.05
CA GLU A 352 -17.11 34.12 14.88
C GLU A 352 -17.12 34.57 13.42
N VAL A 353 -18.29 35.03 12.96
CA VAL A 353 -18.42 35.60 11.61
C VAL A 353 -17.60 36.88 11.55
N ASN A 354 -16.54 36.88 10.73
CA ASN A 354 -15.72 38.06 10.52
C ASN A 354 -16.18 38.81 9.27
N SER A 355 -16.67 40.03 9.49
CA SER A 355 -17.19 40.93 8.46
C SER A 355 -16.29 42.13 8.18
N ALA A 356 -15.08 42.16 8.77
CA ALA A 356 -14.10 43.19 8.48
C ALA A 356 -13.77 43.24 6.98
N THR A 357 -13.23 44.36 6.52
CA THR A 357 -12.73 44.51 5.14
C THR A 357 -11.20 44.60 5.10
N GLU A 358 -10.58 44.70 6.27
CA GLU A 358 -9.15 44.84 6.48
C GLU A 358 -8.63 43.65 7.31
N LEU A 359 -7.38 43.29 7.08
CA LEU A 359 -6.63 42.31 7.85
C LEU A 359 -6.16 42.97 9.16
N ALA A 360 -6.20 42.21 10.24
CA ALA A 360 -5.80 42.63 11.58
C ALA A 360 -4.87 41.58 12.20
N THR A 361 -4.44 41.79 13.45
CA THR A 361 -3.69 40.81 14.25
C THR A 361 -4.26 39.39 14.11
N ASP A 362 -3.50 38.44 13.56
CA ASP A 362 -3.97 37.09 13.20
C ASP A 362 -2.83 36.07 13.29
N VAL A 363 -3.20 34.78 13.29
CA VAL A 363 -2.26 33.66 13.17
C VAL A 363 -2.61 32.89 11.91
N ILE A 364 -1.64 32.76 11.01
CA ILE A 364 -1.80 32.13 9.71
C ILE A 364 -0.90 30.90 9.61
N LEU A 365 -1.49 29.73 9.37
CA LEU A 365 -0.77 28.51 9.04
C LEU A 365 -0.78 28.32 7.51
N VAL A 366 0.40 28.15 6.92
CA VAL A 366 0.58 27.94 5.48
C VAL A 366 1.18 26.56 5.25
N GLU A 367 0.47 25.70 4.53
CA GLU A 367 0.89 24.31 4.28
C GLU A 367 0.78 23.98 2.80
N GLN A 368 1.72 23.20 2.29
CA GLN A 368 1.56 22.61 0.98
C GLN A 368 0.54 21.46 1.08
N SER A 369 -0.59 21.62 0.40
CA SER A 369 -1.54 20.52 0.20
C SER A 369 -1.00 19.56 -0.84
N SER A 370 -1.66 18.40 -1.01
CA SER A 370 -1.32 17.51 -2.13
C SER A 370 -1.48 18.27 -3.46
N GLY A 371 -0.61 17.95 -4.42
CA GLY A 371 -0.61 18.56 -5.76
C GLY A 371 -0.18 20.03 -5.80
N SER A 372 -0.96 20.85 -6.50
CA SER A 372 -0.62 22.24 -6.88
C SER A 372 -1.23 23.31 -5.97
N TRP A 373 -1.77 22.91 -4.82
CA TRP A 373 -2.47 23.80 -3.89
C TRP A 373 -1.63 24.11 -2.66
N ILE A 374 -1.61 25.38 -2.27
CA ILE A 374 -1.09 25.83 -0.98
C ILE A 374 -2.29 26.20 -0.09
N SER A 375 -2.41 25.51 1.04
CA SER A 375 -3.41 25.80 2.07
C SER A 375 -2.95 26.95 2.94
N VAL A 376 -3.84 27.91 3.16
CA VAL A 376 -3.66 29.05 4.05
C VAL A 376 -4.82 29.05 5.03
N LYS A 377 -4.54 28.83 6.31
CA LYS A 377 -5.54 28.69 7.36
C LYS A 377 -5.36 29.84 8.34
N SER A 378 -6.41 30.63 8.52
CA SER A 378 -6.43 31.79 9.40
C SER A 378 -7.22 31.48 10.66
N LEU A 379 -6.82 32.04 11.80
CA LEU A 379 -7.57 31.93 13.05
C LEU A 379 -8.77 32.89 13.07
N ASN A 380 -8.63 34.08 12.50
CA ASN A 380 -9.69 35.10 12.48
C ASN A 380 -10.67 34.98 11.30
N TRP A 381 -10.34 34.20 10.29
CA TRP A 381 -11.11 34.12 9.04
C TRP A 381 -11.67 32.72 8.75
N GLU A 382 -11.89 31.90 9.78
CA GLU A 382 -12.53 30.59 9.60
C GLU A 382 -13.99 30.71 9.13
N ILE A 383 -14.71 31.75 9.58
CA ILE A 383 -16.02 32.13 9.04
C ILE A 383 -15.90 33.53 8.43
N GLY A 384 -15.34 33.59 7.23
CA GLY A 384 -15.14 34.85 6.50
C GLY A 384 -16.42 35.37 5.82
N ALA A 385 -16.40 36.67 5.50
CA ALA A 385 -17.43 37.30 4.69
C ALA A 385 -17.49 36.68 3.28
N LEU A 386 -18.68 36.23 2.89
CA LEU A 386 -18.93 35.63 1.58
C LEU A 386 -18.45 36.56 0.45
N ALA A 387 -17.58 36.06 -0.43
CA ALA A 387 -17.01 36.77 -1.57
C ALA A 387 -16.19 38.03 -1.25
N LYS A 388 -15.99 38.34 0.03
CA LYS A 388 -15.33 39.56 0.50
C LYS A 388 -14.13 39.25 1.40
N HIS A 389 -13.64 38.02 1.39
CA HIS A 389 -12.49 37.64 2.20
C HIS A 389 -11.24 38.43 1.75
N PRO A 390 -10.69 39.34 2.57
CA PRO A 390 -9.66 40.29 2.14
C PRO A 390 -8.35 39.60 1.72
N LEU A 391 -7.92 38.59 2.47
CA LEU A 391 -6.74 37.80 2.11
C LEU A 391 -6.95 37.03 0.79
N ALA A 392 -8.11 36.39 0.59
CA ALA A 392 -8.39 35.65 -0.65
C ALA A 392 -8.42 36.59 -1.87
N LEU A 393 -9.03 37.78 -1.74
CA LEU A 393 -9.03 38.81 -2.78
C LEU A 393 -7.60 39.21 -3.16
N ARG A 394 -6.76 39.54 -2.17
CA ARG A 394 -5.37 39.97 -2.43
C ARG A 394 -4.49 38.86 -3.03
N LEU A 395 -4.63 37.63 -2.55
CA LEU A 395 -3.92 36.49 -3.13
C LEU A 395 -4.40 36.19 -4.57
N SER A 396 -5.68 36.43 -4.84
CA SER A 396 -6.27 36.24 -6.17
C SER A 396 -5.79 37.22 -7.24
N GLU A 397 -5.14 38.31 -6.85
CA GLU A 397 -4.44 39.21 -7.78
C GLU A 397 -3.32 38.48 -8.54
N LYS A 398 -2.75 37.42 -7.94
CA LYS A 398 -1.61 36.68 -8.49
C LYS A 398 -1.94 35.26 -8.92
N TRP A 399 -2.83 34.56 -8.20
CA TRP A 399 -3.14 33.16 -8.45
C TRP A 399 -4.63 32.86 -8.29
N PRO A 400 -5.20 31.93 -9.06
CA PRO A 400 -6.54 31.40 -8.76
C PRO A 400 -6.60 30.93 -7.31
N THR A 401 -7.55 31.48 -6.56
CA THR A 401 -7.64 31.30 -5.11
C THR A 401 -9.04 30.87 -4.74
N LEU A 402 -9.17 29.84 -3.91
CA LEU A 402 -10.46 29.27 -3.53
C LEU A 402 -10.62 29.26 -2.01
N THR A 403 -11.71 29.78 -1.47
CA THR A 403 -12.03 29.62 -0.04
C THR A 403 -12.92 28.41 0.15
N VAL A 404 -12.56 27.53 1.08
CA VAL A 404 -13.37 26.41 1.56
C VAL A 404 -13.83 26.76 2.97
N ALA A 405 -15.13 26.87 3.19
CA ALA A 405 -15.70 27.16 4.50
C ALA A 405 -16.78 26.12 4.85
N THR A 406 -16.73 25.62 6.07
CA THR A 406 -17.70 24.68 6.60
C THR A 406 -18.21 25.21 7.93
N ILE A 407 -19.52 25.18 8.12
CA ILE A 407 -20.14 25.41 9.42
C ILE A 407 -20.88 24.13 9.78
N GLU A 408 -20.50 23.55 10.91
CA GLU A 408 -21.01 22.28 11.41
C GLU A 408 -22.54 22.24 11.35
N ASN A 409 -23.09 21.20 10.73
CA ASN A 409 -24.52 20.99 10.50
C ASN A 409 -25.29 22.13 9.81
N ILE A 410 -24.61 23.14 9.26
CA ILE A 410 -25.25 24.35 8.69
C ILE A 410 -24.88 24.53 7.22
N SER A 411 -23.59 24.63 6.88
CA SER A 411 -23.19 24.95 5.52
C SER A 411 -21.84 24.38 5.07
N TYR A 412 -21.73 24.15 3.76
CA TYR A 412 -20.48 23.85 3.07
C TYR A 412 -20.37 24.78 1.86
N GLU A 413 -19.43 25.73 1.89
CA GLU A 413 -19.31 26.84 0.96
C GLU A 413 -17.95 26.88 0.27
N LEU A 414 -17.96 27.12 -1.05
CA LEU A 414 -16.78 27.29 -1.89
C LEU A 414 -16.94 28.61 -2.66
N CYS A 415 -15.90 29.44 -2.65
CA CYS A 415 -15.86 30.67 -3.45
C CYS A 415 -14.53 30.76 -4.18
N LEU A 416 -14.58 30.91 -5.52
CA LEU A 416 -13.41 31.10 -6.36
C LEU A 416 -13.18 32.60 -6.59
N TYR A 417 -11.92 33.00 -6.46
CA TYR A 417 -11.42 34.35 -6.66
C TYR A 417 -10.37 34.34 -7.76
N GLU A 418 -10.49 35.28 -8.69
CA GLU A 418 -9.56 35.47 -9.80
C GLU A 418 -9.40 36.97 -10.06
N ASN A 419 -8.16 37.43 -10.26
CA ASN A 419 -7.84 38.83 -10.58
C ASN A 419 -8.38 39.84 -9.54
N GLY A 420 -8.33 39.49 -8.26
CA GLY A 420 -8.76 40.38 -7.18
C GLY A 420 -10.27 40.44 -6.94
N VAL A 421 -11.06 39.59 -7.60
CA VAL A 421 -12.53 39.57 -7.46
C VAL A 421 -13.06 38.15 -7.29
N ALA A 422 -14.15 37.99 -6.55
CA ALA A 422 -14.90 36.74 -6.50
C ALA A 422 -15.63 36.49 -7.83
N THR A 423 -15.51 35.31 -8.41
CA THR A 423 -16.04 35.00 -9.76
C THR A 423 -17.03 33.84 -9.77
N GLN A 424 -16.85 32.85 -8.90
CA GLN A 424 -17.71 31.67 -8.85
C GLN A 424 -18.00 31.23 -7.41
N TYR A 425 -19.14 30.58 -7.20
CA TYR A 425 -19.57 30.12 -5.89
C TYR A 425 -20.39 28.83 -5.97
N ALA A 426 -20.24 27.97 -4.96
CA ALA A 426 -21.13 26.87 -4.69
C ALA A 426 -21.33 26.75 -3.18
N ALA A 427 -22.56 26.46 -2.76
CA ALA A 427 -22.85 26.17 -1.36
C ALA A 427 -23.93 25.11 -1.20
N LEU A 428 -23.84 24.41 -0.07
CA LEU A 428 -24.91 23.64 0.52
C LEU A 428 -25.27 24.30 1.84
N GLY A 429 -26.52 24.73 2.00
CA GLY A 429 -26.93 25.55 3.14
C GLY A 429 -26.41 26.98 3.06
N ARG A 430 -26.84 27.83 3.99
CA ARG A 430 -26.34 29.20 4.13
C ARG A 430 -26.29 29.60 5.60
N PRO A 431 -25.16 30.13 6.10
CA PRO A 431 -25.07 30.63 7.46
C PRO A 431 -26.04 31.78 7.71
N THR A 432 -26.71 31.76 8.86
CA THR A 432 -27.55 32.87 9.32
C THR A 432 -26.68 34.10 9.58
N GLY A 433 -27.09 35.28 9.09
CA GLY A 433 -26.40 36.55 9.37
C GLY A 433 -25.35 36.99 8.35
N GLN A 434 -25.05 36.21 7.30
CA GLN A 434 -24.22 36.70 6.20
C GLN A 434 -25.00 37.71 5.33
N ALA A 435 -24.37 38.86 5.05
CA ALA A 435 -24.89 39.84 4.11
C ALA A 435 -25.11 39.22 2.72
N PRO A 436 -26.10 39.68 1.93
CA PRO A 436 -26.23 39.30 0.54
C PRO A 436 -24.98 39.73 -0.26
N LEU A 437 -24.70 38.98 -1.33
CA LEU A 437 -23.70 39.37 -2.32
C LEU A 437 -24.10 40.68 -2.99
N ASP A 438 -23.14 41.58 -3.17
CA ASP A 438 -23.37 42.84 -3.90
C ASP A 438 -23.63 42.58 -5.40
N ALA A 439 -23.07 41.49 -5.94
CA ALA A 439 -23.23 41.05 -7.32
C ALA A 439 -23.41 39.52 -7.39
N PRO A 440 -24.24 39.00 -8.32
CA PRO A 440 -24.42 37.56 -8.47
C PRO A 440 -23.15 36.88 -9.00
N LEU A 441 -22.71 35.82 -8.32
CA LEU A 441 -21.58 34.99 -8.74
C LEU A 441 -22.05 33.87 -9.67
N ARG A 442 -21.17 33.41 -10.55
CA ARG A 442 -21.45 32.25 -11.41
C ARG A 442 -21.42 30.96 -10.57
N PRO A 443 -22.13 29.89 -10.98
CA PRO A 443 -21.96 28.59 -10.36
C PRO A 443 -20.52 28.11 -10.47
N LEU A 444 -20.02 27.44 -9.42
CA LEU A 444 -18.69 26.85 -9.43
C LEU A 444 -18.57 25.78 -10.52
N ASP A 445 -17.52 25.90 -11.32
CA ASP A 445 -17.16 24.92 -12.34
C ASP A 445 -16.42 23.74 -11.71
N PHE A 446 -17.17 22.70 -11.38
CA PHE A 446 -16.63 21.47 -10.82
C PHE A 446 -15.82 20.64 -11.82
N ALA A 447 -15.95 20.87 -13.13
CA ALA A 447 -15.12 20.20 -14.13
C ALA A 447 -13.69 20.73 -14.05
N THR A 448 -13.56 22.07 -14.03
CA THR A 448 -12.29 22.75 -13.82
C THR A 448 -11.64 22.36 -12.47
N LEU A 449 -12.43 22.17 -11.41
CA LEU A 449 -11.89 21.66 -10.14
C LEU A 449 -11.42 20.21 -10.20
N ALA A 450 -12.08 19.36 -10.98
CA ALA A 450 -11.63 17.98 -11.18
C ALA A 450 -10.27 17.94 -11.91
N ASP A 451 -10.09 18.81 -12.92
CA ASP A 451 -8.82 18.95 -13.65
C ASP A 451 -7.66 19.40 -12.75
N TYR A 452 -7.96 20.04 -11.61
CA TYR A 452 -6.97 20.53 -10.64
C TYR A 452 -6.82 19.63 -9.42
N GLY A 453 -7.65 18.59 -9.32
CA GLY A 453 -7.66 17.65 -8.21
C GLY A 453 -6.76 16.46 -8.48
N ALA A 454 -7.06 15.34 -7.82
CA ALA A 454 -6.30 14.11 -8.00
C ALA A 454 -6.47 13.56 -9.43
N ASP A 455 -5.43 12.92 -9.98
CA ASP A 455 -5.38 12.41 -11.38
C ASP A 455 -6.56 11.51 -11.82
N TYR A 456 -7.29 10.95 -10.85
CA TYR A 456 -8.43 10.05 -11.07
C TYR A 456 -9.80 10.71 -10.83
N ALA A 457 -9.82 11.97 -10.44
CA ALA A 457 -11.05 12.69 -10.15
C ALA A 457 -11.75 13.12 -11.45
N SER A 458 -13.03 12.81 -11.55
CA SER A 458 -13.93 13.29 -12.60
C SER A 458 -14.88 14.35 -12.04
N GLU A 459 -15.41 15.21 -12.90
CA GLU A 459 -16.44 16.20 -12.52
C GLU A 459 -17.57 15.56 -11.70
N THR A 460 -18.06 14.39 -12.14
CA THR A 460 -19.13 13.65 -11.46
C THR A 460 -18.73 13.26 -10.03
N GLN A 461 -17.49 12.84 -9.81
CA GLN A 461 -16.99 12.48 -8.47
C GLN A 461 -16.83 13.70 -7.58
N VAL A 462 -16.29 14.80 -8.12
CA VAL A 462 -16.15 16.05 -7.36
C VAL A 462 -17.52 16.60 -6.96
N ARG A 463 -18.49 16.63 -7.89
CA ARG A 463 -19.88 17.03 -7.59
C ARG A 463 -20.53 16.13 -6.56
N ALA A 464 -20.35 14.81 -6.67
CA ALA A 464 -20.92 13.85 -5.71
C ALA A 464 -20.30 13.96 -4.32
N ALA A 465 -19.05 14.41 -4.22
CA ALA A 465 -18.36 14.62 -2.95
C ALA A 465 -18.71 15.97 -2.29
N PHE A 466 -19.33 16.90 -3.03
CA PHE A 466 -19.65 18.24 -2.52
C PHE A 466 -20.59 18.14 -1.31
N GLY A 467 -20.18 18.71 -0.17
CA GLY A 467 -20.87 18.59 1.12
C GLY A 467 -20.32 17.53 2.07
N ASN A 468 -19.49 16.61 1.58
CA ASN A 468 -18.73 15.68 2.43
C ASN A 468 -17.27 16.16 2.47
N ALA A 469 -16.93 17.00 3.46
CA ALA A 469 -15.61 17.65 3.52
C ALA A 469 -14.41 16.67 3.41
N PRO A 470 -14.37 15.53 4.13
CA PRO A 470 -13.28 14.56 3.99
C PRO A 470 -13.16 13.98 2.57
N MET A 471 -14.30 13.61 1.97
CA MET A 471 -14.30 13.02 0.64
C MET A 471 -13.97 14.07 -0.43
N PHE A 472 -14.50 15.29 -0.31
CA PHE A 472 -14.28 16.39 -1.24
C PHE A 472 -12.79 16.79 -1.28
N ALA A 473 -12.18 16.96 -0.11
CA ALA A 473 -10.75 17.23 0.01
C ALA A 473 -9.89 16.15 -0.65
N LYS A 474 -10.30 14.89 -0.59
CA LYS A 474 -9.55 13.78 -1.19
C LYS A 474 -9.55 13.79 -2.72
N VAL A 475 -10.67 14.15 -3.35
CA VAL A 475 -10.76 14.21 -4.83
C VAL A 475 -10.24 15.53 -5.41
N THR A 476 -10.29 16.61 -4.63
CA THR A 476 -9.87 17.95 -5.10
C THR A 476 -8.49 18.38 -4.60
N GLU A 477 -7.92 17.65 -3.63
CA GLU A 477 -6.71 18.03 -2.89
C GLU A 477 -6.83 19.35 -2.11
N LEU A 478 -8.05 19.89 -2.01
CA LEU A 478 -8.36 21.08 -1.22
C LEU A 478 -8.31 20.79 0.28
N PRO A 479 -8.19 21.84 1.12
CA PRO A 479 -8.13 21.69 2.58
C PRO A 479 -9.39 21.00 3.15
N ALA A 480 -9.18 20.08 4.10
CA ALA A 480 -10.25 19.37 4.83
C ALA A 480 -10.46 19.88 6.26
N SER A 481 -9.65 20.85 6.71
CA SER A 481 -9.62 21.33 8.10
C SER A 481 -9.06 22.75 8.18
N GLY A 482 -9.36 23.44 9.29
CA GLY A 482 -8.87 24.78 9.60
C GLY A 482 -7.67 24.77 10.54
N ILE A 483 -7.29 25.97 10.98
CA ILE A 483 -6.14 26.15 11.88
C ILE A 483 -6.41 25.59 13.28
N ARG A 484 -7.66 25.55 13.72
CA ARG A 484 -8.02 25.04 15.06
C ARG A 484 -7.83 23.55 15.18
N GLN A 485 -8.30 22.79 14.18
CA GLN A 485 -8.05 21.36 14.14
C GLN A 485 -6.53 21.06 14.05
N ALA A 486 -5.76 21.93 13.41
CA ALA A 486 -4.30 21.84 13.42
C ALA A 486 -3.69 22.15 14.81
N ALA A 487 -4.24 23.11 15.54
CA ALA A 487 -3.84 23.47 16.91
C ALA A 487 -4.20 22.39 17.94
N GLU A 488 -5.34 21.70 17.76
CA GLU A 488 -5.73 20.54 18.57
C GLU A 488 -4.76 19.37 18.39
N ALA A 489 -4.29 19.15 17.15
CA ALA A 489 -3.36 18.09 16.84
C ALA A 489 -1.95 18.37 17.41
N ASN A 490 -1.44 19.60 17.27
CA ASN A 490 -0.12 20.00 17.74
C ASN A 490 -0.08 21.50 18.10
N PRO A 491 0.79 21.93 19.05
CA PRO A 491 1.00 23.35 19.32
C PRO A 491 1.37 24.13 18.05
N LEU A 492 0.75 25.29 17.80
CA LEU A 492 0.99 26.07 16.57
C LEU A 492 2.46 26.49 16.39
N THR A 493 3.21 26.64 17.48
CA THR A 493 4.66 26.91 17.45
C THR A 493 5.49 25.77 16.86
N SER A 494 4.97 24.55 16.85
CA SER A 494 5.68 23.38 16.32
C SER A 494 5.71 23.34 14.79
N TYR A 495 4.91 24.16 14.12
CA TYR A 495 4.86 24.23 12.65
C TYR A 495 6.03 25.02 12.03
N GLY A 496 6.95 25.56 12.83
CA GLY A 496 8.20 26.16 12.36
C GLY A 496 7.98 27.34 11.42
N ASP A 497 8.61 27.34 10.24
CA ASP A 497 8.51 28.44 9.28
C ASP A 497 7.14 28.55 8.56
N ASN A 498 6.28 27.55 8.74
CA ASN A 498 4.95 27.47 8.13
C ASN A 498 3.88 28.25 8.90
N ILE A 499 4.16 28.69 10.13
CA ILE A 499 3.26 29.52 10.93
C ILE A 499 3.72 30.98 10.90
N LEU A 500 2.78 31.90 10.70
CA LEU A 500 3.00 33.35 10.73
C LEU A 500 2.14 33.96 11.83
N PHE A 501 2.75 34.83 12.64
CA PHE A 501 2.06 35.65 13.63
C PHE A 501 2.06 37.09 13.14
N PHE A 502 0.88 37.69 13.07
CA PHE A 502 0.70 39.06 12.62
C PHE A 502 0.20 39.92 13.78
N GLY A 503 0.75 41.11 13.95
CA GLY A 503 0.32 42.05 14.98
C GLY A 503 0.61 43.49 14.61
N THR A 504 0.03 44.41 15.37
CA THR A 504 0.47 45.82 15.34
C THR A 504 1.91 45.91 15.85
N PRO A 505 2.81 46.62 15.13
CA PRO A 505 4.23 46.69 15.46
C PRO A 505 4.55 47.21 16.87
#